data_AF-A0A3A4QIV3-F1
#
_entry.id   AF-A0A3A4QIV3-F1
#
_cell.length_a   1.000
_cell.length_b   1.000
_cell.length_c   1.000
_cell.angle_alpha   90.00
_cell.angle_beta   90.00
_cell.angle_gamma   90.00
#
_symmetry.space_group_name_H-M   'P 1'
#
loop_
_entity.id
_entity.type
_entity.pdbx_description
1 polymer ?
#
loop_
_entity_poly.entity_id
_entity_poly.type
_entity_poly.pdbx_seq_one_letter_code
_entity_poly.pdbx_strand_id
1 'polypeptide(L)'
;MGENVFFQIAVILGLAAAIGGVGIWLKQPLIVSFIAVGILCGPDGLGLVHASPTLDLLADLGIALLLFVVGLKLDLAMIRTMGPVALATGLGQVIFTSVIGFFIALGLGMETVSALYVAVALTFSSTIIIVKLLTDKKEIDSLHGRIAVGFLIVQDIMVVVALILLSSLGGPDSVDTPLWMAMGIILVKGVLFLGVIGVLMKYVLGPMTARMARTPELLVLFSVTWAVLLAEAGYLLGFSHEVGAFLAGVSLASTPFRETIGNRLTSLRDFMLLFFFIQLGGGLELSLLGAQLAPAAILSVFVLVGNPMIVLIIMGLMGYRKRTGFLAGLTVAQISEFSLVLGALGVAVGHLSPDA
;
A
#
# COMPACT_ATOMS: atom_id res chain seq x y z
N MET A 1 -22.03 28.87 5.52
CA MET A 1 -21.31 28.04 6.52
C MET A 1 -20.08 27.36 5.89
N GLY A 2 -19.36 28.03 4.97
CA GLY A 2 -18.41 27.40 4.06
C GLY A 2 -16.94 27.86 4.15
N GLU A 3 -16.47 28.42 5.26
CA GLU A 3 -15.08 28.92 5.35
C GLU A 3 -14.30 28.47 6.59
N ASN A 4 -14.85 27.60 7.44
CA ASN A 4 -14.11 27.13 8.62
C ASN A 4 -13.59 25.70 8.41
N VAL A 5 -12.39 25.61 7.83
CA VAL A 5 -11.66 24.34 7.59
C VAL A 5 -11.54 23.53 8.89
N PHE A 6 -11.35 24.19 10.04
CA PHE A 6 -11.27 23.52 11.33
C PHE A 6 -12.59 22.83 11.71
N PHE A 7 -13.73 23.50 11.47
CA PHE A 7 -15.05 22.90 11.68
C PHE A 7 -15.27 21.70 10.76
N GLN A 8 -14.88 21.82 9.49
CA GLN A 8 -14.98 20.72 8.53
C GLN A 8 -14.18 19.49 9.00
N ILE A 9 -12.92 19.69 9.42
CA ILE A 9 -12.09 18.60 9.99
C ILE A 9 -12.74 18.03 11.25
N ALA A 10 -13.26 18.86 12.16
CA ALA A 10 -13.92 18.38 13.37
C ALA A 10 -15.14 17.50 13.07
N VAL A 11 -15.96 17.89 12.08
CA VAL A 11 -17.12 17.10 11.64
C VAL A 11 -16.68 15.78 11.02
N ILE A 12 -15.68 15.82 10.13
CA ILE A 12 -15.13 14.62 9.47
C ILE A 12 -14.58 13.63 10.52
N LEU A 13 -13.79 14.11 11.48
CA LEU A 13 -13.25 13.28 12.56
C LEU A 13 -14.35 12.73 13.46
N GLY A 14 -15.35 13.53 13.80
CA GLY A 14 -16.50 13.09 14.59
C GLY A 14 -17.30 11.98 13.90
N LEU A 15 -17.58 12.14 12.60
CA LEU A 15 -18.27 11.13 11.80
C LEU A 15 -17.42 9.86 11.63
N ALA A 16 -16.11 10.02 11.37
CA ALA A 16 -15.18 8.90 11.30
C ALA A 16 -15.13 8.08 12.59
N ALA A 17 -15.12 8.75 13.75
CA ALA A 17 -15.15 8.08 15.04
C ALA A 17 -16.50 7.37 15.30
N ALA A 18 -17.62 8.02 14.98
CA ALA A 18 -18.95 7.43 15.16
C ALA A 18 -19.19 6.23 14.23
N ILE A 19 -18.97 6.39 12.94
CA ILE A 19 -19.14 5.34 11.93
C ILE A 19 -18.10 4.24 12.13
N GLY A 20 -16.85 4.60 12.44
CA GLY A 20 -15.80 3.64 12.82
C GLY A 20 -16.16 2.82 14.06
N GLY A 21 -16.77 3.43 15.07
CA GLY A 21 -17.28 2.73 16.25
C GLY A 21 -18.37 1.72 15.91
N VAL A 22 -19.32 2.10 15.03
CA VAL A 22 -20.34 1.18 14.50
C VAL A 22 -19.68 0.06 13.69
N GLY A 23 -18.69 0.38 12.84
CA GLY A 23 -17.92 -0.59 12.06
C GLY A 23 -17.24 -1.63 12.95
N ILE A 24 -16.57 -1.19 14.01
CA ILE A 24 -15.95 -2.09 15.00
C ILE A 24 -17.00 -2.99 15.66
N TRP A 25 -18.16 -2.43 16.04
CA TRP A 25 -19.26 -3.21 16.62
C TRP A 25 -19.78 -4.29 15.66
N LEU A 26 -19.84 -3.98 14.36
CA LEU A 26 -20.17 -4.91 13.28
C LEU A 26 -19.00 -5.82 12.85
N LYS A 27 -17.86 -5.75 13.55
CA LYS A 27 -16.61 -6.48 13.25
C LYS A 27 -16.04 -6.19 11.85
N GLN A 28 -16.29 -5.00 11.33
CA GLN A 28 -15.77 -4.51 10.06
C GLN A 28 -14.42 -3.78 10.25
N PRO A 29 -13.50 -3.86 9.27
CA PRO A 29 -12.29 -3.04 9.27
C PRO A 29 -12.60 -1.54 9.23
N LEU A 30 -11.80 -0.73 9.93
CA LEU A 30 -11.99 0.73 10.00
C LEU A 30 -11.92 1.42 8.63
N ILE A 31 -11.11 0.90 7.72
CA ILE A 31 -10.96 1.42 6.35
C ILE A 31 -12.30 1.49 5.64
N VAL A 32 -13.14 0.46 5.76
CA VAL A 32 -14.48 0.41 5.18
C VAL A 32 -15.36 1.54 5.75
N SER A 33 -15.20 1.81 7.05
CA SER A 33 -15.93 2.90 7.72
C SER A 33 -15.48 4.27 7.22
N PHE A 34 -14.18 4.45 6.98
CA PHE A 34 -13.63 5.72 6.49
C PHE A 34 -14.01 6.00 5.03
N ILE A 35 -14.01 4.97 4.18
CA ILE A 35 -14.54 5.08 2.81
C ILE A 35 -16.03 5.42 2.86
N ALA A 36 -16.81 4.78 3.73
CA ALA A 36 -18.23 5.10 3.90
C ALA A 36 -18.45 6.54 4.40
N VAL A 37 -17.61 7.05 5.31
CA VAL A 37 -17.62 8.46 5.71
C VAL A 37 -17.33 9.36 4.51
N GLY A 38 -16.36 8.99 3.67
CA GLY A 38 -16.05 9.68 2.42
C GLY A 38 -17.26 9.78 1.50
N ILE A 39 -17.92 8.65 1.22
CA ILE A 39 -19.13 8.59 0.38
C ILE A 39 -20.25 9.44 0.97
N LEU A 40 -20.51 9.31 2.28
CA LEU A 40 -21.58 10.05 2.97
C LEU A 40 -21.30 11.54 3.03
N CYS A 41 -20.06 11.95 3.20
CA CYS A 41 -19.68 13.35 3.26
C CYS A 41 -19.37 13.95 1.88
N GLY A 42 -19.18 13.12 0.85
CA GLY A 42 -18.82 13.55 -0.50
C GLY A 42 -19.95 14.28 -1.23
N PRO A 43 -19.71 14.69 -2.49
CA PRO A 43 -20.65 15.47 -3.29
C PRO A 43 -22.02 14.81 -3.47
N ASP A 44 -22.03 13.48 -3.65
CA ASP A 44 -23.26 12.69 -3.83
C ASP A 44 -24.03 12.43 -2.51
N GLY A 45 -23.39 12.71 -1.35
CA GLY A 45 -23.97 12.53 -0.02
C GLY A 45 -24.44 13.85 0.60
N LEU A 46 -23.77 14.24 1.68
CA LEU A 46 -24.06 15.47 2.44
C LEU A 46 -23.34 16.71 1.88
N GLY A 47 -22.41 16.55 0.93
CA GLY A 47 -21.63 17.65 0.37
C GLY A 47 -20.81 18.40 1.43
N LEU A 48 -20.28 17.71 2.44
CA LEU A 48 -19.46 18.30 3.51
C LEU A 48 -17.97 18.21 3.21
N VAL A 49 -17.55 17.21 2.46
CA VAL A 49 -16.21 17.01 1.94
C VAL A 49 -16.23 17.46 0.48
N HIS A 50 -15.60 18.61 0.25
CA HIS A 50 -15.25 19.06 -1.09
C HIS A 50 -13.75 18.84 -1.27
N ALA A 51 -13.31 18.67 -2.51
CA ALA A 51 -11.89 18.72 -2.86
C ALA A 51 -11.29 20.00 -2.26
N SER A 52 -10.39 19.83 -1.30
CA SER A 52 -9.77 20.92 -0.56
C SER A 52 -8.27 20.63 -0.53
N PRO A 53 -7.43 21.61 -0.89
CA PRO A 53 -5.98 21.44 -0.83
C PRO A 53 -5.46 20.97 0.54
N THR A 54 -6.22 21.25 1.61
CA THR A 54 -5.88 20.78 2.96
C THR A 54 -6.13 19.28 3.12
N LEU A 55 -7.27 18.75 2.64
CA LEU A 55 -7.55 17.32 2.74
C LEU A 55 -6.63 16.51 1.84
N ASP A 56 -6.33 17.02 0.65
CA ASP A 56 -5.40 16.40 -0.30
C ASP A 56 -3.99 16.29 0.33
N LEU A 57 -3.49 17.38 0.93
CA LEU A 57 -2.19 17.36 1.63
C LEU A 57 -2.16 16.35 2.79
N LEU A 58 -3.24 16.25 3.57
CA LEU A 58 -3.32 15.30 4.68
C LEU A 58 -3.34 13.84 4.19
N ALA A 59 -4.02 13.58 3.08
CA ALA A 59 -4.03 12.27 2.43
C ALA A 59 -2.66 11.89 1.87
N ASP A 60 -1.99 12.82 1.18
CA ASP A 60 -0.65 12.63 0.62
C ASP A 60 0.38 12.33 1.72
N LEU A 61 0.31 13.07 2.84
CA LEU A 61 1.11 12.77 4.03
C LEU A 61 0.80 11.38 4.60
N GLY A 62 -0.46 10.94 4.57
CA GLY A 62 -0.87 9.60 4.96
C GLY A 62 -0.24 8.51 4.10
N ILE A 63 -0.26 8.67 2.77
CA ILE A 63 0.37 7.74 1.83
C ILE A 63 1.89 7.75 2.00
N ALA A 64 2.50 8.92 2.12
CA ALA A 64 3.94 9.04 2.35
C ALA A 64 4.36 8.32 3.64
N LEU A 65 3.64 8.53 4.75
CA LEU A 65 3.90 7.83 6.01
C LEU A 65 3.64 6.32 5.91
N LEU A 66 2.63 5.89 5.14
CA LEU A 66 2.38 4.48 4.88
C LEU A 66 3.57 3.84 4.21
N LEU A 67 4.03 4.41 3.10
CA LEU A 67 5.14 3.86 2.33
C LEU A 67 6.47 3.98 3.06
N PHE A 68 6.65 5.03 3.85
CA PHE A 68 7.78 5.12 4.77
C PHE A 68 7.77 3.97 5.79
N VAL A 69 6.63 3.69 6.44
CA VAL A 69 6.53 2.58 7.41
C VAL A 69 6.73 1.24 6.72
N VAL A 70 6.25 1.08 5.47
CA VAL A 70 6.52 -0.12 4.66
C VAL A 70 8.02 -0.25 4.38
N GLY A 71 8.69 0.81 3.93
CA GLY A 71 10.14 0.82 3.71
C GLY A 71 10.95 0.51 4.96
N LEU A 72 10.49 1.00 6.12
CA LEU A 72 11.12 0.73 7.42
C LEU A 72 11.03 -0.74 7.83
N LYS A 73 9.94 -1.41 7.48
CA LYS A 73 9.72 -2.84 7.73
C LYS A 73 10.45 -3.74 6.75
N LEU A 74 10.97 -3.19 5.64
CA LEU A 74 11.72 -3.97 4.66
C LEU A 74 13.07 -4.38 5.25
N ASP A 75 13.12 -5.62 5.73
CA ASP A 75 14.32 -6.24 6.27
C ASP A 75 14.93 -7.18 5.22
N LEU A 76 15.96 -6.71 4.52
CA LEU A 76 16.70 -7.51 3.53
C LEU A 76 17.34 -8.77 4.15
N ALA A 77 17.62 -8.77 5.46
CA ALA A 77 18.12 -9.95 6.15
C ALA A 77 17.02 -10.98 6.40
N MET A 78 15.78 -10.51 6.65
CA MET A 78 14.61 -11.39 6.81
C MET A 78 14.35 -12.21 5.53
N ILE A 79 14.57 -11.65 4.34
CA ILE A 79 14.47 -12.37 3.05
C ILE A 79 15.35 -13.62 3.04
N ARG A 80 16.57 -13.54 3.59
CA ARG A 80 17.50 -14.68 3.64
C ARG A 80 17.06 -15.77 4.61
N THR A 81 16.25 -15.42 5.60
CA THR A 81 15.70 -16.35 6.59
C THR A 81 14.36 -16.97 6.15
N MET A 82 13.72 -16.41 5.12
CA MET A 82 12.52 -16.99 4.53
C MET A 82 12.87 -18.31 3.87
N GLY A 83 12.31 -19.41 4.37
CA GLY A 83 12.51 -20.72 3.75
C GLY A 83 12.10 -20.69 2.27
N PRO A 84 12.75 -21.49 1.40
CA PRO A 84 12.54 -21.46 -0.06
C PRO A 84 11.07 -21.68 -0.45
N VAL A 85 10.31 -22.36 0.40
CA VAL A 85 8.88 -22.63 0.24
C VAL A 85 8.05 -21.35 0.32
N ALA A 86 8.33 -20.48 1.30
CA ALA A 86 7.63 -19.22 1.45
C ALA A 86 7.92 -18.28 0.26
N LEU A 87 9.18 -18.24 -0.18
CA LEU A 87 9.59 -17.46 -1.35
C LEU A 87 8.92 -17.94 -2.64
N ALA A 88 8.98 -19.25 -2.93
CA ALA A 88 8.37 -19.83 -4.12
C ALA A 88 6.85 -19.67 -4.12
N THR A 89 6.20 -19.87 -2.96
CA THR A 89 4.74 -19.73 -2.83
C THR A 89 4.31 -18.27 -3.00
N GLY A 90 5.03 -17.31 -2.41
CA GLY A 90 4.72 -15.88 -2.52
C GLY A 90 4.93 -15.32 -3.91
N LEU A 91 6.12 -15.54 -4.49
CA LEU A 91 6.40 -15.09 -5.86
C LEU A 91 5.48 -15.79 -6.85
N GLY A 92 5.29 -17.10 -6.71
CA GLY A 92 4.37 -17.86 -7.55
C GLY A 92 2.94 -17.31 -7.45
N GLN A 93 2.41 -17.10 -6.24
CA GLN A 93 1.07 -16.56 -6.08
C GLN A 93 0.93 -15.18 -6.70
N VAL A 94 1.86 -14.25 -6.47
CA VAL A 94 1.83 -12.90 -7.07
C VAL A 94 1.85 -13.00 -8.59
N ILE A 95 2.78 -13.76 -9.17
CA ILE A 95 2.90 -13.89 -10.63
C ILE A 95 1.65 -14.50 -11.23
N PHE A 96 1.18 -15.65 -10.74
CA PHE A 96 0.00 -16.32 -11.30
C PHE A 96 -1.27 -15.50 -11.09
N THR A 97 -1.43 -14.85 -9.94
CA THR A 97 -2.61 -14.01 -9.67
C THR A 97 -2.61 -12.78 -10.57
N SER A 98 -1.48 -12.10 -10.74
CA SER A 98 -1.35 -10.98 -11.67
C SER A 98 -1.63 -11.43 -13.11
N VAL A 99 -1.06 -12.53 -13.57
CA VAL A 99 -1.25 -12.99 -14.97
C VAL A 99 -2.72 -13.34 -15.22
N ILE A 100 -3.33 -14.14 -14.34
CA ILE A 100 -4.74 -14.54 -14.52
C ILE A 100 -5.67 -13.34 -14.35
N GLY A 101 -5.45 -12.52 -13.32
CA GLY A 101 -6.21 -11.30 -13.07
C GLY A 101 -6.14 -10.31 -14.24
N PHE A 102 -4.98 -10.18 -14.88
CA PHE A 102 -4.78 -9.34 -16.06
C PHE A 102 -5.64 -9.81 -17.25
N PHE A 103 -5.64 -11.11 -17.54
CA PHE A 103 -6.48 -11.65 -18.62
C PHE A 103 -7.98 -11.56 -18.29
N ILE A 104 -8.36 -11.71 -17.01
CA ILE A 104 -9.75 -11.48 -16.58
C ILE A 104 -10.12 -10.01 -16.81
N ALA A 105 -9.28 -9.07 -16.38
CA ALA A 105 -9.51 -7.63 -16.55
C ALA A 105 -9.61 -7.22 -18.04
N LEU A 106 -8.73 -7.73 -18.89
CA LEU A 106 -8.84 -7.55 -20.35
C LEU A 106 -10.14 -8.14 -20.90
N GLY A 107 -10.55 -9.33 -20.43
CA GLY A 107 -11.82 -9.96 -20.81
C GLY A 107 -13.06 -9.18 -20.37
N LEU A 108 -12.93 -8.36 -19.32
CA LEU A 108 -13.95 -7.41 -18.87
C LEU A 108 -13.94 -6.09 -19.66
N GLY A 109 -13.04 -5.95 -20.64
CA GLY A 109 -12.95 -4.77 -21.52
C GLY A 109 -12.09 -3.63 -20.98
N MET A 110 -11.31 -3.85 -19.93
CA MET A 110 -10.40 -2.83 -19.39
C MET A 110 -9.22 -2.58 -20.33
N GLU A 111 -8.74 -1.34 -20.39
CA GLU A 111 -7.52 -1.00 -21.12
C GLU A 111 -6.30 -1.70 -20.49
N THR A 112 -5.27 -1.97 -21.30
CA THR A 112 -4.05 -2.70 -20.89
C THR A 112 -3.41 -2.15 -19.62
N VAL A 113 -3.29 -0.82 -19.49
CA VAL A 113 -2.69 -0.20 -18.31
C VAL A 113 -3.59 -0.40 -17.09
N SER A 114 -4.88 -0.11 -17.20
CA SER A 114 -5.85 -0.33 -16.12
C SER A 114 -5.91 -1.80 -15.67
N ALA A 115 -5.92 -2.72 -16.63
CA ALA A 115 -5.89 -4.15 -16.37
C ALA A 115 -4.62 -4.56 -15.61
N LEU A 116 -3.47 -3.96 -15.89
CA LEU A 116 -2.22 -4.24 -15.17
C LEU A 116 -2.29 -3.76 -13.72
N TYR A 117 -2.79 -2.54 -13.48
CA TYR A 117 -2.98 -2.01 -12.14
C TYR A 117 -3.94 -2.89 -11.32
N VAL A 118 -5.10 -3.23 -11.87
CA VAL A 118 -6.08 -4.10 -11.23
C VAL A 118 -5.48 -5.48 -10.95
N ALA A 119 -4.84 -6.09 -11.95
CA ALA A 119 -4.21 -7.40 -11.78
C ALA A 119 -3.22 -7.46 -10.63
N VAL A 120 -2.33 -6.46 -10.55
CA VAL A 120 -1.34 -6.36 -9.48
C VAL A 120 -2.02 -6.08 -8.13
N ALA A 121 -3.02 -5.19 -8.11
CA ALA A 121 -3.78 -4.86 -6.90
C ALA A 121 -4.48 -6.10 -6.30
N LEU A 122 -4.98 -7.03 -7.12
CA LEU A 122 -5.63 -8.27 -6.65
C LEU A 122 -4.67 -9.25 -5.94
N THR A 123 -3.36 -9.06 -6.10
CA THR A 123 -2.37 -9.99 -5.54
C THR A 123 -2.09 -9.74 -4.06
N PHE A 124 -2.33 -8.53 -3.57
CA PHE A 124 -1.91 -8.10 -2.25
C PHE A 124 -2.90 -8.51 -1.18
N SER A 125 -2.42 -9.17 -0.14
CA SER A 125 -3.24 -9.56 1.01
C SER A 125 -2.91 -8.76 2.26
N SER A 126 -3.89 -8.64 3.16
CA SER A 126 -3.71 -7.87 4.40
C SER A 126 -2.90 -8.64 5.43
N THR A 127 -1.65 -8.24 5.63
CA THR A 127 -0.74 -8.83 6.65
C THR A 127 -1.33 -8.73 8.05
N ILE A 128 -1.91 -7.57 8.42
CA ILE A 128 -2.48 -7.34 9.75
C ILE A 128 -3.63 -8.33 10.03
N ILE A 129 -4.56 -8.49 9.08
CA ILE A 129 -5.71 -9.38 9.26
C ILE A 129 -5.25 -10.84 9.34
N ILE A 130 -4.34 -11.28 8.47
CA ILE A 130 -3.87 -12.67 8.46
C ILE A 130 -3.11 -13.02 9.73
N VAL A 131 -2.15 -12.18 10.14
CA VAL A 131 -1.38 -12.40 11.36
C VAL A 131 -2.31 -12.44 12.57
N LYS A 132 -3.29 -11.53 12.65
CA LYS A 132 -4.30 -11.53 13.71
C LYS A 132 -5.15 -12.80 13.70
N LEU A 133 -5.68 -13.21 12.55
CA LEU A 133 -6.48 -14.43 12.42
C LEU A 133 -5.71 -15.69 12.83
N LEU A 134 -4.44 -15.80 12.44
CA LEU A 134 -3.57 -16.91 12.84
C LEU A 134 -3.24 -16.88 14.33
N THR A 135 -3.00 -15.70 14.89
CA THR A 135 -2.70 -15.52 16.32
C THR A 135 -3.92 -15.85 17.19
N ASP A 136 -5.10 -15.33 16.82
CA ASP A 136 -6.36 -15.58 17.52
C ASP A 136 -6.72 -17.07 17.52
N LYS A 137 -6.39 -17.78 16.43
CA LYS A 137 -6.55 -19.23 16.31
C LYS A 137 -5.42 -20.05 16.94
N LYS A 138 -4.35 -19.42 17.44
CA LYS A 138 -3.12 -20.06 17.94
C LYS A 138 -2.44 -20.95 16.87
N GLU A 139 -2.54 -20.56 15.61
CA GLU A 139 -2.00 -21.27 14.46
C GLU A 139 -0.76 -20.59 13.86
N ILE A 140 -0.27 -19.48 14.41
CA ILE A 140 0.88 -18.74 13.85
C ILE A 140 2.15 -19.60 13.74
N ASP A 141 2.39 -20.46 14.73
CA ASP A 141 3.54 -21.37 14.76
C ASP A 141 3.30 -22.69 14.01
N SER A 142 2.10 -22.88 13.45
CA SER A 142 1.81 -24.06 12.63
C SER A 142 2.57 -24.00 11.30
N LEU A 143 2.65 -25.13 10.60
CA LEU A 143 3.32 -25.18 9.29
C LEU A 143 2.67 -24.23 8.27
N HIS A 144 1.33 -24.22 8.17
CA HIS A 144 0.63 -23.30 7.25
C HIS A 144 0.72 -21.86 7.73
N GLY A 145 0.72 -21.61 9.05
CA GLY A 145 0.91 -20.28 9.62
C GLY A 145 2.27 -19.67 9.29
N ARG A 146 3.36 -20.43 9.49
CA ARG A 146 4.71 -19.98 9.13
C ARG A 146 4.89 -19.76 7.63
N ILE A 147 4.28 -20.61 6.80
CA ILE A 147 4.29 -20.42 5.33
C ILE A 147 3.50 -19.16 4.96
N ALA A 148 2.34 -18.95 5.59
CA ALA A 148 1.50 -17.77 5.39
C ALA A 148 2.21 -16.47 5.73
N VAL A 149 2.78 -16.38 6.93
CA VAL A 149 3.61 -15.24 7.33
C VAL A 149 4.80 -15.06 6.39
N GLY A 150 5.46 -16.16 6.00
CA GLY A 150 6.60 -16.12 5.11
C GLY A 150 6.29 -15.50 3.74
N PHE A 151 5.21 -15.92 3.07
CA PHE A 151 4.88 -15.33 1.78
C PHE A 151 4.26 -13.92 1.90
N LEU A 152 3.62 -13.57 3.03
CA LEU A 152 3.13 -12.20 3.25
C LEU A 152 4.26 -11.18 3.18
N ILE A 153 5.42 -11.53 3.74
CA ILE A 153 6.59 -10.64 3.66
C ILE A 153 7.09 -10.54 2.21
N VAL A 154 7.03 -11.64 1.44
CA VAL A 154 7.35 -11.61 0.01
C VAL A 154 6.37 -10.73 -0.75
N GLN A 155 5.07 -10.82 -0.45
CA GLN A 155 4.04 -9.95 -1.03
C GLN A 155 4.30 -8.48 -0.69
N ASP A 156 4.59 -8.14 0.57
CA ASP A 156 4.89 -6.76 0.98
C ASP A 156 6.09 -6.18 0.19
N ILE A 157 7.10 -7.01 -0.10
CA ILE A 157 8.22 -6.60 -0.97
C ILE A 157 7.77 -6.44 -2.43
N MET A 158 6.92 -7.34 -2.93
CA MET A 158 6.37 -7.22 -4.29
C MET A 158 5.45 -6.02 -4.46
N VAL A 159 4.70 -5.62 -3.42
CA VAL A 159 3.91 -4.38 -3.38
C VAL A 159 4.80 -3.18 -3.68
N VAL A 160 5.91 -3.08 -2.97
CA VAL A 160 6.90 -2.00 -3.15
C VAL A 160 7.46 -2.01 -4.58
N VAL A 161 7.91 -3.18 -5.05
CA VAL A 161 8.49 -3.30 -6.40
C VAL A 161 7.46 -2.89 -7.44
N ALA A 162 6.21 -3.34 -7.29
CA ALA A 162 5.10 -2.97 -8.16
C ALA A 162 4.82 -1.47 -8.12
N LEU A 163 4.73 -0.84 -6.95
CA LEU A 163 4.50 0.59 -6.79
C LEU A 163 5.60 1.42 -7.48
N ILE A 164 6.86 1.03 -7.33
CA ILE A 164 7.99 1.71 -7.98
C ILE A 164 7.93 1.54 -9.51
N LEU A 165 7.71 0.31 -9.98
CA LEU A 165 7.63 0.04 -11.41
C LEU A 165 6.45 0.78 -12.06
N LEU A 166 5.27 0.70 -11.43
CA LEU A 166 4.04 1.30 -11.96
C LEU A 166 4.07 2.83 -11.91
N SER A 167 4.61 3.44 -10.84
CA SER A 167 4.84 4.90 -10.80
C SER A 167 5.86 5.38 -11.82
N SER A 168 6.88 4.57 -12.14
CA SER A 168 7.89 4.94 -13.13
C SER A 168 7.38 4.96 -14.58
N LEU A 169 6.26 4.30 -14.87
CA LEU A 169 5.69 4.23 -16.21
C LEU A 169 4.95 5.51 -16.63
N GLY A 170 4.74 6.47 -15.72
CA GLY A 170 3.78 7.58 -15.91
C GLY A 170 4.31 8.98 -15.67
N GLY A 171 5.59 9.20 -15.92
CA GLY A 171 6.14 10.56 -15.91
C GLY A 171 5.45 11.45 -16.97
N PRO A 172 4.87 12.61 -16.61
CA PRO A 172 4.21 13.53 -17.55
C PRO A 172 5.13 14.15 -18.62
N ASP A 173 6.45 13.93 -18.55
CA ASP A 173 7.45 14.68 -19.31
C ASP A 173 7.96 13.98 -20.59
N SER A 174 7.30 12.90 -21.05
CA SER A 174 7.81 12.10 -22.17
C SER A 174 7.27 12.48 -23.55
N VAL A 175 6.83 13.72 -23.79
CA VAL A 175 6.21 14.07 -25.08
C VAL A 175 7.24 14.56 -26.13
N ASP A 176 8.38 15.14 -25.73
CA ASP A 176 9.35 15.72 -26.70
C ASP A 176 10.79 15.17 -26.61
N THR A 177 11.05 14.21 -25.71
CA THR A 177 12.39 13.65 -25.50
C THR A 177 12.48 12.25 -26.11
N PRO A 178 13.53 11.91 -26.91
CA PRO A 178 13.73 10.54 -27.37
C PRO A 178 13.71 9.56 -26.19
N LEU A 179 12.90 8.50 -26.27
CA LEU A 179 12.67 7.55 -25.17
C LEU A 179 13.98 7.05 -24.52
N TRP A 180 15.00 6.77 -25.33
CA TRP A 180 16.32 6.32 -24.84
C TRP A 180 17.05 7.37 -24.00
N MET A 181 16.86 8.66 -24.30
CA MET A 181 17.46 9.77 -23.57
C MET A 181 16.68 10.07 -22.28
N ALA A 182 15.35 10.01 -22.32
CA ALA A 182 14.50 10.11 -21.13
C ALA A 182 14.81 8.98 -20.12
N MET A 183 14.91 7.73 -20.60
CA MET A 183 15.31 6.59 -19.77
C MET A 183 16.72 6.75 -19.20
N GLY A 184 17.67 7.26 -20.00
CA GLY A 184 19.04 7.54 -19.54
C GLY A 184 19.09 8.58 -18.41
N ILE A 185 18.31 9.66 -18.52
CA ILE A 185 18.24 10.71 -17.50
C ILE A 185 17.62 10.17 -16.21
N ILE A 186 16.50 9.45 -16.30
CA ILE A 186 15.85 8.83 -15.13
C ILE A 186 16.80 7.86 -14.43
N LEU A 187 17.53 7.04 -15.19
CA LEU A 187 18.49 6.09 -14.64
C LEU A 187 19.62 6.81 -13.88
N VAL A 188 20.20 7.86 -14.46
CA VAL A 188 21.27 8.64 -13.81
C VAL A 188 20.74 9.33 -12.55
N LYS A 189 19.57 9.96 -12.61
CA LYS A 189 18.94 10.58 -11.43
C LYS A 189 18.65 9.55 -10.34
N GLY A 190 18.17 8.36 -10.71
CA GLY A 190 17.89 7.27 -9.78
C GLY A 190 19.15 6.72 -9.12
N VAL A 191 20.20 6.48 -9.89
CA VAL A 191 21.51 6.04 -9.35
C VAL A 191 22.10 7.11 -8.43
N LEU A 192 22.02 8.39 -8.81
CA LEU A 192 22.47 9.49 -7.97
C LEU A 192 21.66 9.56 -6.67
N PHE A 193 20.34 9.46 -6.75
CA PHE A 193 19.45 9.51 -5.58
C PHE A 193 19.76 8.37 -4.62
N LEU A 194 19.83 7.13 -5.12
CA LEU A 194 20.22 5.96 -4.33
C LEU A 194 21.63 6.08 -3.77
N GLY A 195 22.57 6.65 -4.54
CA GLY A 195 23.94 6.90 -4.11
C GLY A 195 24.00 7.88 -2.93
N VAL A 196 23.28 9.00 -3.03
CA VAL A 196 23.16 10.00 -1.94
C VAL A 196 22.55 9.37 -0.70
N ILE A 197 21.44 8.64 -0.85
CA ILE A 197 20.80 7.94 0.28
C ILE A 197 21.76 6.92 0.90
N GLY A 198 22.47 6.13 0.09
CA GLY A 198 23.46 5.16 0.58
C GLY A 198 24.61 5.80 1.35
N VAL A 199 25.10 6.96 0.91
CA VAL A 199 26.11 7.75 1.63
C VAL A 199 25.55 8.26 2.96
N LEU A 200 24.33 8.80 2.96
CA LEU A 200 23.67 9.27 4.18
C LEU A 200 23.41 8.13 5.16
N MET A 201 22.97 6.97 4.70
CA MET A 201 22.82 5.75 5.52
C MET A 201 24.12 5.38 6.23
N LYS A 202 25.24 5.38 5.50
CA LYS A 202 26.53 4.94 6.02
C LYS A 202 27.14 5.92 7.02
N TYR A 203 27.05 7.23 6.77
CA TYR A 203 27.81 8.23 7.54
C TYR A 203 26.96 9.13 8.43
N VAL A 204 25.68 9.34 8.11
CA VAL A 204 24.86 10.39 8.72
C VAL A 204 23.71 9.81 9.55
N LEU A 205 22.94 8.87 9.01
CA LEU A 205 21.70 8.39 9.64
C LEU A 205 21.96 7.64 10.94
N GLY A 206 22.99 6.78 11.02
CA GLY A 206 23.36 6.11 12.26
C GLY A 206 23.61 7.07 13.44
N PRO A 207 24.59 8.00 13.35
CA PRO A 207 24.88 8.92 14.44
C PRO A 207 23.78 9.97 14.67
N MET A 208 23.03 10.37 13.64
CA MET A 208 21.90 11.29 13.81
C MET A 208 20.74 10.62 14.54
N THR A 209 20.29 9.44 14.09
CA THR A 209 19.21 8.70 14.76
C THR A 209 19.57 8.37 16.21
N ALA A 210 20.82 8.00 16.51
CA ALA A 210 21.26 7.77 17.88
C ALA A 210 21.19 9.02 18.78
N ARG A 211 21.43 10.21 18.22
CA ARG A 211 21.27 11.48 18.95
C ARG A 211 19.79 11.83 19.14
N MET A 212 18.98 11.69 18.09
CA MET A 212 17.54 12.01 18.13
C MET A 212 16.77 11.03 19.04
N ALA A 213 17.20 9.77 19.11
CA ALA A 213 16.59 8.73 19.94
C ALA A 213 16.72 8.95 21.45
N ARG A 214 17.50 9.96 21.89
CA ARG A 214 17.54 10.36 23.32
C ARG A 214 16.18 10.85 23.82
N THR A 215 15.37 11.39 22.92
CA THR A 215 14.03 11.91 23.22
C THR A 215 13.05 11.31 22.21
N PRO A 216 12.08 10.49 22.64
CA PRO A 216 11.20 9.79 21.71
C PRO A 216 10.41 10.72 20.77
N GLU A 217 10.02 11.90 21.24
CA GLU A 217 9.31 12.93 20.47
C GLU A 217 10.18 13.46 19.34
N LEU A 218 11.47 13.69 19.62
CA LEU A 218 12.45 14.17 18.64
C LEU A 218 12.75 13.10 17.58
N LEU A 219 12.78 11.82 17.99
CA LEU A 219 12.94 10.71 17.05
C LEU A 219 11.76 10.62 16.08
N VAL A 220 10.53 10.75 16.57
CA VAL A 220 9.33 10.77 15.72
C VAL A 220 9.36 11.96 14.77
N LEU A 221 9.63 13.17 15.28
CA LEU A 221 9.74 14.37 14.46
C LEU A 221 10.80 14.19 13.36
N PHE A 222 11.99 13.72 13.71
CA PHE A 222 13.05 13.42 12.76
C PHE A 222 12.60 12.44 11.69
N SER A 223 11.96 11.34 12.06
CA SER A 223 11.52 10.32 11.10
C SER A 223 10.42 10.84 10.16
N VAL A 224 9.45 11.62 10.66
CA VAL A 224 8.43 12.26 9.81
C VAL A 224 9.08 13.26 8.87
N THR A 225 9.95 14.13 9.38
CA THR A 225 10.70 15.10 8.56
C THR A 225 11.52 14.38 7.49
N TRP A 226 12.19 13.29 7.83
CA TRP A 226 12.97 12.50 6.87
C TRP A 226 12.10 11.87 5.78
N ALA A 227 10.93 11.33 6.15
CA ALA A 227 9.97 10.78 5.20
C ALA A 227 9.49 11.83 4.19
N VAL A 228 9.04 12.99 4.69
CA VAL A 228 8.51 14.08 3.85
C VAL A 228 9.62 14.72 3.00
N LEU A 229 10.82 14.92 3.56
CA LEU A 229 11.94 15.50 2.81
C LEU A 229 12.39 14.60 1.66
N LEU A 230 12.47 13.28 1.84
CA LEU A 230 12.82 12.41 0.73
C LEU A 230 11.67 12.19 -0.24
N ALA A 231 10.41 12.23 0.21
CA ALA A 231 9.26 12.25 -0.67
C ALA A 231 9.34 13.43 -1.64
N GLU A 232 9.58 14.63 -1.11
CA GLU A 232 9.76 15.85 -1.90
C GLU A 232 11.02 15.79 -2.77
N ALA A 233 12.15 15.32 -2.24
CA ALA A 233 13.38 15.18 -3.03
C ALA A 233 13.21 14.18 -4.19
N GLY A 234 12.46 13.09 -3.96
CA GLY A 234 12.09 12.14 -5.01
C GLY A 234 11.27 12.82 -6.12
N TYR A 235 10.27 13.60 -5.72
CA TYR A 235 9.44 14.38 -6.64
C TYR A 235 10.23 15.38 -7.48
N LEU A 236 11.11 16.16 -6.85
CA LEU A 236 12.01 17.11 -7.54
C LEU A 236 12.97 16.43 -8.53
N LEU A 237 13.29 15.15 -8.31
CA LEU A 237 14.10 14.34 -9.22
C LEU A 237 13.29 13.70 -10.35
N GLY A 238 11.97 13.87 -10.37
CA GLY A 238 11.07 13.28 -11.37
C GLY A 238 10.62 11.86 -11.03
N PHE A 239 10.75 11.45 -9.77
CA PHE A 239 10.06 10.27 -9.23
C PHE A 239 8.75 10.71 -8.57
N SER A 240 7.97 9.78 -8.02
CA SER A 240 6.78 10.13 -7.26
C SER A 240 7.11 10.35 -5.77
N HIS A 241 6.26 11.06 -5.03
CA HIS A 241 6.43 11.29 -3.59
C HIS A 241 6.53 9.96 -2.81
N GLU A 242 5.79 8.96 -3.27
CA GLU A 242 5.71 7.60 -2.75
C GLU A 242 7.06 6.90 -2.77
N VAL A 243 7.77 6.96 -3.90
CA VAL A 243 9.09 6.34 -4.06
C VAL A 243 10.09 6.99 -3.12
N GLY A 244 10.06 8.31 -2.98
CA GLY A 244 10.92 9.04 -2.05
C GLY A 244 10.65 8.70 -0.58
N ALA A 245 9.38 8.67 -0.17
CA ALA A 245 8.96 8.31 1.17
C ALA A 245 9.35 6.86 1.53
N PHE A 246 9.14 5.94 0.58
CA PHE A 246 9.54 4.55 0.69
C PHE A 246 11.05 4.40 0.92
N LEU A 247 11.87 5.07 0.10
CA LEU A 247 13.33 5.03 0.23
C LEU A 247 13.82 5.66 1.54
N ALA A 248 13.13 6.69 2.06
CA ALA A 248 13.38 7.18 3.41
C ALA A 248 13.17 6.10 4.48
N GLY A 249 12.11 5.30 4.35
CA GLY A 249 11.86 4.15 5.23
C GLY A 249 13.00 3.14 5.18
N VAL A 250 13.37 2.71 3.97
CA VAL A 250 14.47 1.76 3.73
C VAL A 250 15.78 2.27 4.32
N SER A 251 16.04 3.57 4.21
CA SER A 251 17.27 4.17 4.72
C SER A 251 17.40 4.10 6.24
N LEU A 252 16.27 4.12 6.96
CA LEU A 252 16.22 4.00 8.42
C LEU A 252 16.03 2.56 8.91
N ALA A 253 15.64 1.63 8.02
CA ALA A 253 15.43 0.21 8.33
C ALA A 253 16.71 -0.48 8.84
N SER A 254 17.89 -0.01 8.43
CA SER A 254 19.20 -0.55 8.86
C SER A 254 19.65 -0.05 10.24
N THR A 255 18.95 0.92 10.83
CA THR A 255 19.31 1.49 12.13
C THR A 255 18.74 0.67 13.29
N PRO A 256 19.39 0.67 14.48
CA PRO A 256 18.87 -0.03 15.66
C PRO A 256 17.51 0.49 16.16
N PHE A 257 17.10 1.69 15.70
CA PHE A 257 15.89 2.37 16.15
C PHE A 257 14.66 2.08 15.29
N ARG A 258 14.78 1.21 14.26
CA ARG A 258 13.70 0.90 13.31
C ARG A 258 12.39 0.48 13.99
N GLU A 259 12.46 -0.32 15.04
CA GLU A 259 11.26 -0.83 15.73
C GLU A 259 10.57 0.28 16.52
N THR A 260 11.35 1.10 17.23
CA THR A 260 10.84 2.25 17.98
C THR A 260 10.18 3.26 17.05
N ILE A 261 10.80 3.54 15.90
CA ILE A 261 10.25 4.42 14.87
C ILE A 261 8.96 3.80 14.31
N GLY A 262 8.99 2.52 13.94
CA GLY A 262 7.86 1.83 13.33
C GLY A 262 6.64 1.77 14.24
N ASN A 263 6.82 1.42 15.52
CA ASN A 263 5.72 1.34 16.48
C ASN A 263 5.03 2.69 16.68
N ARG A 264 5.79 3.79 16.71
CA ARG A 264 5.24 5.15 16.90
C ARG A 264 4.60 5.71 15.63
N LEU A 265 5.25 5.52 14.49
CA LEU A 265 4.74 6.04 13.22
C LEU A 265 3.57 5.23 12.67
N THR A 266 3.39 3.98 13.08
CA THR A 266 2.21 3.19 12.71
C THR A 266 0.92 3.91 13.13
N SER A 267 0.86 4.42 14.37
CA SER A 267 -0.33 5.15 14.85
C SER A 267 -0.55 6.48 14.12
N LEU A 268 0.54 7.22 13.83
CA LEU A 268 0.46 8.46 13.08
C LEU A 268 0.00 8.22 11.64
N ARG A 269 0.58 7.20 10.99
CA ARG A 269 0.18 6.72 9.66
C ARG A 269 -1.30 6.35 9.64
N ASP A 270 -1.78 5.53 10.58
CA ASP A 270 -3.18 5.07 10.59
C ASP A 270 -4.14 6.25 10.76
N PHE A 271 -3.77 7.25 11.56
CA PHE A 271 -4.52 8.49 11.70
C PHE A 271 -4.50 9.33 10.41
N MET A 272 -3.38 9.41 9.71
CA MET A 272 -3.28 10.18 8.45
C MET A 272 -3.97 9.47 7.27
N LEU A 273 -3.91 8.14 7.20
CA LEU A 273 -4.60 7.34 6.19
C LEU A 273 -6.13 7.45 6.26
N LEU A 274 -6.68 7.85 7.40
CA LEU A 274 -8.08 8.23 7.52
C LEU A 274 -8.47 9.23 6.42
N PHE A 275 -7.69 10.30 6.26
CA PHE A 275 -7.98 11.37 5.32
C PHE A 275 -7.92 10.87 3.88
N PHE A 276 -6.93 10.03 3.57
CA PHE A 276 -6.83 9.35 2.28
C PHE A 276 -8.08 8.52 1.97
N PHE A 277 -8.54 7.66 2.89
CA PHE A 277 -9.72 6.82 2.63
C PHE A 277 -11.02 7.63 2.54
N ILE A 278 -11.13 8.73 3.28
CA ILE A 278 -12.28 9.64 3.19
C ILE A 278 -12.27 10.38 1.85
N GLN A 279 -11.12 10.85 1.39
CA GLN A 279 -10.98 11.48 0.08
C GLN A 279 -11.28 10.49 -1.04
N LEU A 280 -10.74 9.26 -0.96
CA LEU A 280 -11.05 8.18 -1.90
C LEU A 280 -12.54 7.91 -1.94
N GLY A 281 -13.21 7.78 -0.78
CA GLY A 281 -14.65 7.56 -0.73
C GLY A 281 -15.47 8.74 -1.26
N GLY A 282 -15.02 9.98 -1.02
CA GLY A 282 -15.69 11.19 -1.50
C GLY A 282 -15.52 11.42 -3.01
N GLY A 283 -14.50 10.82 -3.62
CA GLY A 283 -14.29 10.83 -5.07
C GLY A 283 -15.05 9.74 -5.83
N LEU A 284 -15.75 8.83 -5.15
CA LEU A 284 -16.54 7.80 -5.80
C LEU A 284 -17.85 8.39 -6.34
N GLU A 285 -18.03 8.36 -7.65
CA GLU A 285 -19.31 8.70 -8.29
C GLU A 285 -20.30 7.54 -8.16
N LEU A 286 -21.38 7.74 -7.40
CA LEU A 286 -22.36 6.69 -7.14
C LEU A 286 -23.14 6.27 -8.40
N SER A 287 -23.20 7.15 -9.40
CA SER A 287 -23.81 6.91 -10.70
C SER A 287 -23.12 5.78 -11.48
N LEU A 288 -21.81 5.60 -11.29
CA LEU A 288 -20.98 4.64 -12.03
C LEU A 288 -20.92 3.26 -11.35
N LEU A 289 -21.27 3.17 -10.06
CA LEU A 289 -21.25 1.92 -9.30
C LEU A 289 -22.02 0.80 -10.00
N GLY A 290 -23.20 1.10 -10.54
CA GLY A 290 -24.07 0.11 -11.17
C GLY A 290 -23.39 -0.65 -12.32
N ALA A 291 -22.59 0.04 -13.13
CA ALA A 291 -21.86 -0.57 -14.24
C ALA A 291 -20.67 -1.42 -13.75
N GLN A 292 -20.02 -1.01 -12.66
CA GLN A 292 -18.82 -1.68 -12.12
C GLN A 292 -19.11 -2.85 -11.18
N LEU A 293 -20.36 -3.05 -10.75
CA LEU A 293 -20.74 -4.17 -9.87
C LEU A 293 -20.41 -5.54 -10.47
N ALA A 294 -20.65 -5.75 -11.77
CA ALA A 294 -20.38 -7.03 -12.41
C ALA A 294 -18.87 -7.35 -12.52
N PRO A 295 -18.01 -6.44 -13.04
CA PRO A 295 -16.55 -6.58 -12.97
C PRO A 295 -16.05 -6.82 -11.54
N ALA A 296 -16.49 -6.01 -10.57
CA ALA A 296 -16.08 -6.13 -9.17
C ALA A 296 -16.47 -7.48 -8.57
N ALA A 297 -17.67 -8.00 -8.86
CA ALA A 297 -18.11 -9.31 -8.39
C ALA A 297 -17.25 -10.44 -8.98
N ILE A 298 -16.94 -10.39 -10.27
CA ILE A 298 -16.09 -11.40 -10.95
C ILE A 298 -14.69 -11.41 -10.34
N LEU A 299 -14.07 -10.23 -10.20
CA LEU A 299 -12.74 -10.10 -9.59
C LEU A 299 -12.74 -10.52 -8.11
N SER A 300 -13.82 -10.22 -7.37
CA SER A 300 -13.98 -10.64 -5.98
C SER A 300 -14.08 -12.17 -5.86
N VAL A 301 -14.84 -12.83 -6.73
CA VAL A 301 -14.92 -14.29 -6.80
C VAL A 301 -13.55 -14.89 -7.16
N PHE A 302 -12.84 -14.26 -8.10
CA PHE A 302 -11.48 -14.68 -8.44
C PHE A 302 -10.52 -14.58 -7.26
N VAL A 303 -10.56 -13.51 -6.46
CA VAL A 303 -9.73 -13.43 -5.25
C VAL A 303 -10.17 -14.43 -4.19
N LEU A 304 -11.47 -14.59 -3.97
CA LEU A 304 -12.02 -15.47 -2.93
C LEU A 304 -11.73 -16.95 -3.22
N VAL A 305 -11.74 -17.35 -4.49
CA VAL A 305 -11.61 -18.75 -4.91
C VAL A 305 -10.28 -19.02 -5.63
N GLY A 306 -9.92 -18.17 -6.58
CA GLY A 306 -8.72 -18.28 -7.40
C GLY A 306 -7.43 -18.19 -6.58
N ASN A 307 -7.27 -17.20 -5.69
CA ASN A 307 -6.04 -17.07 -4.89
C ASN A 307 -5.79 -18.32 -4.01
N PRO A 308 -6.78 -18.83 -3.24
CA PRO A 308 -6.61 -20.09 -2.53
C PRO A 308 -6.27 -21.28 -3.43
N MET A 309 -6.87 -21.36 -4.62
CA MET A 309 -6.58 -22.42 -5.58
C MET A 309 -5.14 -22.34 -6.11
N ILE A 310 -4.65 -21.15 -6.44
CA ILE A 310 -3.27 -20.91 -6.89
C ILE A 310 -2.29 -21.38 -5.82
N VAL A 311 -2.49 -20.95 -4.56
CA VAL A 311 -1.63 -21.36 -3.43
C VAL A 311 -1.69 -22.87 -3.20
N LEU A 312 -2.88 -23.47 -3.26
CA LEU A 312 -3.07 -24.92 -3.11
C LEU A 312 -2.29 -25.70 -4.19
N ILE A 313 -2.34 -25.25 -5.44
CA ILE A 313 -1.62 -25.88 -6.57
C ILE A 313 -0.11 -25.75 -6.36
N ILE A 314 0.39 -24.55 -6.07
CA ILE A 314 1.83 -24.32 -5.85
C ILE A 314 2.34 -25.22 -4.72
N MET A 315 1.67 -25.21 -3.57
CA MET A 315 2.09 -26.03 -2.43
C MET A 315 1.97 -27.53 -2.70
N GLY A 316 0.97 -27.95 -3.48
CA GLY A 316 0.82 -29.34 -3.92
C GLY A 316 1.98 -29.80 -4.81
N LEU A 317 2.42 -28.96 -5.75
CA LEU A 317 3.60 -29.21 -6.60
C LEU A 317 4.89 -29.29 -5.78
N MET A 318 4.96 -28.57 -4.65
CA MET A 318 6.08 -28.64 -3.71
C MET A 318 6.02 -29.84 -2.74
N GLY A 319 5.03 -30.73 -2.89
CA GLY A 319 4.91 -31.96 -2.10
C GLY A 319 4.20 -31.82 -0.75
N TYR A 320 3.56 -30.67 -0.48
CA TYR A 320 2.78 -30.49 0.75
C TYR A 320 1.40 -31.17 0.66
N ARG A 321 0.88 -31.58 1.82
CA ARG A 321 -0.47 -32.15 1.92
C ARG A 321 -1.52 -31.10 1.54
N LYS A 322 -2.58 -31.55 0.84
CA LYS A 322 -3.70 -30.69 0.40
C LYS A 322 -4.29 -29.84 1.53
N ARG A 323 -4.39 -30.39 2.75
CA ARG A 323 -4.89 -29.65 3.93
C ARG A 323 -4.01 -28.44 4.27
N THR A 324 -2.69 -28.58 4.23
CA THR A 324 -1.75 -27.48 4.51
C THR A 324 -1.86 -26.41 3.43
N GLY A 325 -1.90 -26.81 2.16
CA GLY A 325 -2.09 -25.88 1.03
C GLY A 325 -3.42 -25.14 1.07
N PHE A 326 -4.50 -25.83 1.46
CA PHE A 326 -5.83 -25.23 1.57
C PHE A 326 -5.90 -24.21 2.72
N LEU A 327 -5.38 -24.56 3.89
CA LEU A 327 -5.36 -23.64 5.04
C LEU A 327 -4.47 -22.43 4.78
N ALA A 328 -3.31 -22.61 4.12
CA ALA A 328 -2.47 -21.50 3.70
C ALA A 328 -3.18 -20.63 2.65
N GLY A 329 -3.77 -21.24 1.62
CA GLY A 329 -4.47 -20.51 0.55
C GLY A 329 -5.66 -19.70 1.06
N LEU A 330 -6.45 -20.23 1.99
CA LEU A 330 -7.57 -19.52 2.60
C LEU A 330 -7.17 -18.22 3.31
N THR A 331 -5.91 -18.11 3.79
CA THR A 331 -5.44 -16.85 4.40
C THR A 331 -5.33 -15.71 3.38
N VAL A 332 -5.15 -16.03 2.09
CA VAL A 332 -4.91 -15.09 0.97
C VAL A 332 -6.20 -14.75 0.21
N ALA A 333 -7.35 -15.23 0.68
CA ALA A 333 -8.65 -14.99 0.05
C ALA A 333 -9.18 -13.56 0.28
N GLN A 334 -8.31 -12.61 0.62
CA GLN A 334 -8.64 -11.23 0.94
C GLN A 334 -7.64 -10.26 0.33
N ILE A 335 -8.14 -9.07 0.01
CA ILE A 335 -7.37 -7.97 -0.56
C ILE A 335 -6.87 -7.06 0.56
N SER A 336 -5.74 -6.40 0.35
CA SER A 336 -5.13 -5.46 1.29
C SER A 336 -5.57 -4.01 1.06
N GLU A 337 -5.32 -3.18 2.07
CA GLU A 337 -5.40 -1.71 1.96
C GLU A 337 -4.46 -1.16 0.87
N PHE A 338 -3.33 -1.85 0.65
CA PHE A 338 -2.34 -1.51 -0.38
C PHE A 338 -2.91 -1.55 -1.80
N SER A 339 -3.94 -2.36 -2.05
CA SER A 339 -4.58 -2.45 -3.36
C SER A 339 -5.34 -1.17 -3.70
N LEU A 340 -5.98 -0.54 -2.70
CA LEU A 340 -6.63 0.76 -2.86
C LEU A 340 -5.61 1.89 -3.04
N VAL A 341 -4.51 1.82 -2.29
CA VAL A 341 -3.41 2.79 -2.42
C VAL A 341 -2.76 2.70 -3.80
N LEU A 342 -2.56 1.48 -4.34
CA LEU A 342 -2.04 1.29 -5.69
C LEU A 342 -2.98 1.86 -6.76
N GLY A 343 -4.30 1.66 -6.62
CA GLY A 343 -5.30 2.26 -7.51
C GLY A 343 -5.26 3.78 -7.46
N ALA A 344 -5.27 4.37 -6.25
CA ALA A 344 -5.17 5.81 -6.10
C ALA A 344 -3.87 6.39 -6.69
N LEU A 345 -2.75 5.70 -6.53
CA LEU A 345 -1.50 6.08 -7.18
C LEU A 345 -1.62 6.07 -8.71
N GLY A 346 -2.27 5.04 -9.27
CA GLY A 346 -2.54 4.98 -10.71
C GLY A 346 -3.35 6.16 -11.20
N VAL A 347 -4.35 6.61 -10.43
CA VAL A 347 -5.14 7.82 -10.75
C VAL A 347 -4.30 9.09 -10.62
N ALA A 348 -3.53 9.22 -9.53
CA ALA A 348 -2.69 10.40 -9.27
C ALA A 348 -1.60 10.62 -10.34
N VAL A 349 -1.04 9.54 -10.88
CA VAL A 349 -0.05 9.56 -11.96
C VAL A 349 -0.71 9.65 -13.35
N GLY A 350 -2.04 9.58 -13.44
CA GLY A 350 -2.81 9.70 -14.69
C GLY A 350 -2.84 8.42 -15.54
N HIS A 351 -2.46 7.28 -14.98
CA HIS A 351 -2.52 5.97 -15.63
C HIS A 351 -3.90 5.32 -15.57
N LEU A 352 -4.68 5.67 -14.56
CA LEU A 352 -6.05 5.19 -14.38
C LEU A 352 -7.01 6.36 -14.55
N SER A 353 -8.10 6.11 -15.27
CA SER A 353 -9.27 6.97 -15.18
C SER A 353 -9.85 6.91 -13.77
N PRO A 354 -10.51 7.97 -13.27
CA PRO A 354 -11.21 7.94 -11.98
C PRO A 354 -12.19 6.77 -11.81
N ASP A 355 -12.68 6.22 -12.93
CA ASP A 355 -13.67 5.14 -12.98
C ASP A 355 -13.07 3.71 -12.91
N ALA A 356 -11.74 3.56 -12.93
CA ALA A 356 -11.03 2.30 -13.20
C ALA A 356 -10.67 1.46 -11.96
#